data_AF-A0A353BWZ1-F1
#
_entry.id   AF-A0A353BWZ1-F1
#
_cell.length_a   1.000
_cell.length_b   1.000
_cell.length_c   1.000
_cell.angle_alpha   90.00
_cell.angle_beta   90.00
_cell.angle_gamma   90.00
#
_symmetry.space_group_name_H-M   'P 1'
#
loop_
_entity.id
_entity.type
_entity.pdbx_description
1 polymer ?
#
loop_
_entity_poly.entity_id
_entity_poly.type
_entity_poly.pdbx_seq_one_letter_code
_entity_poly.pdbx_strand_id
1 'polypeptide(L)'
;MPKMNILLLLDHLEKLAATNFRLAGKVWMDKDELDELIKKVRIALPDEIKEAEWVSREKERYLAQAQEEAKRILREAESYAERLVREDQITTRAEEDAHRIVNDAKQTAVEIEDEALQYASQLLENLEDSLDRTIKVVHKGREEILNKYKL
;
A
#
# COMPACT_ATOMS: atom_id res chain seq x y z
N MET A 1 8.97 26.60 -46.93
CA MET A 1 7.86 27.35 -47.56
C MET A 1 7.02 27.96 -46.44
N PRO A 2 6.53 29.20 -46.57
CA PRO A 2 5.70 29.81 -45.54
C PRO A 2 4.48 28.92 -45.28
N LYS A 3 4.24 28.53 -44.01
CA LYS A 3 3.07 27.74 -43.60
C LYS A 3 1.81 28.48 -44.09
N MET A 4 1.11 27.91 -45.05
CA MET A 4 -0.07 28.51 -45.65
C MET A 4 -1.24 28.24 -44.71
N ASN A 5 -1.45 29.13 -43.74
CA ASN A 5 -2.43 28.94 -42.68
C ASN A 5 -3.85 28.84 -43.25
N ILE A 6 -4.49 27.67 -43.10
CA ILE A 6 -5.87 27.42 -43.50
C ILE A 6 -6.84 28.50 -42.99
N LEU A 7 -6.61 29.03 -41.78
CA LEU A 7 -7.43 30.10 -41.20
C LEU A 7 -7.30 31.39 -42.00
N LEU A 8 -6.11 31.72 -42.47
CA LEU A 8 -5.89 32.91 -43.30
C LEU A 8 -6.57 32.78 -44.68
N LEU A 9 -6.60 31.57 -45.24
CA LEU A 9 -7.32 31.30 -46.49
C LEU A 9 -8.85 31.38 -46.30
N LEU A 10 -9.35 30.93 -45.16
CA LEU A 10 -10.77 31.05 -44.80
C LEU A 10 -11.16 32.51 -44.53
N ASP A 11 -10.33 33.27 -43.81
CA ASP A 11 -10.52 34.71 -43.60
C ASP A 11 -10.53 35.48 -44.93
N HIS A 12 -9.69 35.06 -45.89
CA HIS A 12 -9.68 35.65 -47.23
C HIS A 12 -10.95 35.31 -48.00
N LEU A 13 -11.44 34.06 -47.90
CA LEU A 13 -12.71 33.65 -48.51
C LEU A 13 -13.89 34.44 -47.92
N GLU A 14 -13.90 34.63 -46.61
CA GLU A 14 -14.93 35.40 -45.91
C GLU A 14 -14.93 36.87 -46.36
N LYS A 15 -13.75 37.48 -46.48
CA LYS A 15 -13.61 38.84 -47.01
C LYS A 15 -14.10 38.94 -48.45
N LEU A 16 -13.71 38.02 -49.32
CA LEU A 16 -14.17 38.00 -50.72
C LEU A 16 -15.69 37.84 -50.81
N ALA A 17 -16.29 37.01 -49.95
CA ALA A 17 -17.74 36.86 -49.88
C ALA A 17 -18.46 38.12 -49.36
N ALA A 18 -17.80 38.91 -48.50
CA ALA A 18 -18.34 40.14 -47.93
C ALA A 18 -18.22 41.36 -48.87
N THR A 19 -17.13 41.47 -49.64
CA THR A 19 -16.84 42.63 -50.51
C THR A 19 -17.53 42.56 -51.87
N ASN A 20 -17.85 41.36 -52.35
CA ASN A 20 -18.42 41.15 -53.68
C ASN A 20 -19.90 41.55 -53.80
N PHE A 21 -20.35 41.83 -55.03
CA PHE A 21 -21.71 42.30 -55.32
C PHE A 21 -22.77 41.31 -54.84
N ARG A 22 -23.72 41.78 -54.02
CA ARG A 22 -24.80 40.96 -53.46
C ARG A 22 -26.14 41.37 -54.05
N LEU A 23 -26.86 40.42 -54.63
CA LEU A 23 -28.23 40.63 -55.14
C LEU A 23 -29.13 39.45 -54.78
N ALA A 24 -30.29 39.75 -54.20
CA ALA A 24 -31.30 38.76 -53.80
C ALA A 24 -30.74 37.59 -52.96
N GLY A 25 -29.85 37.89 -52.02
CA GLY A 25 -29.20 36.88 -51.15
C GLY A 25 -28.06 36.09 -51.79
N LYS A 26 -27.76 36.31 -53.08
CA LYS A 26 -26.64 35.67 -53.80
C LYS A 26 -25.43 36.60 -53.86
N VAL A 27 -24.24 36.04 -53.64
CA VAL A 27 -22.95 36.74 -53.80
C VAL A 27 -22.41 36.40 -55.18
N TRP A 28 -22.08 37.42 -55.97
CA TRP A 28 -21.49 37.29 -57.30
C TRP A 28 -19.98 37.47 -57.19
N MET A 29 -19.23 36.40 -57.38
CA MET A 29 -17.78 36.38 -57.19
C MET A 29 -17.06 36.05 -58.49
N ASP A 30 -15.81 36.51 -58.61
CA ASP A 30 -14.91 36.06 -59.66
C ASP A 30 -14.63 34.57 -59.49
N LYS A 31 -14.87 33.81 -60.56
CA LYS A 31 -14.74 32.35 -60.53
C LYS A 31 -13.28 31.92 -60.43
N ASP A 32 -12.37 32.61 -61.11
CA ASP A 32 -10.96 32.23 -61.15
C ASP A 32 -10.29 32.48 -59.80
N GLU A 33 -10.63 33.59 -59.13
CA GLU A 33 -10.16 33.90 -57.77
C GLU A 33 -10.68 32.89 -56.74
N LEU A 34 -11.96 32.52 -56.81
CA LEU A 34 -12.55 31.48 -55.96
C LEU A 34 -11.91 30.10 -56.20
N ASP A 35 -11.71 29.72 -57.46
CA ASP A 35 -11.08 28.45 -57.84
C ASP A 35 -9.62 28.38 -57.36
N GLU A 36 -8.88 29.48 -57.40
CA GLU A 36 -7.52 29.56 -56.86
C GLU A 36 -7.50 29.39 -55.33
N LEU A 37 -8.44 30.04 -54.62
CA LEU A 37 -8.52 29.94 -53.17
C LEU A 37 -8.92 28.53 -52.71
N ILE A 38 -9.88 27.88 -53.40
CA ILE A 38 -10.26 26.49 -53.14
C ILE A 38 -9.08 25.54 -53.39
N LYS A 39 -8.27 25.77 -54.44
CA LYS A 39 -7.05 24.97 -54.68
C LYS A 39 -6.05 25.12 -53.54
N LYS A 40 -5.82 26.34 -53.05
CA LYS A 40 -4.93 26.60 -51.91
C LYS A 40 -5.42 25.90 -50.64
N VAL A 41 -6.73 25.97 -50.35
CA VAL A 41 -7.37 25.28 -49.22
C VAL A 41 -7.20 23.76 -49.35
N ARG A 42 -7.43 23.19 -50.53
CA ARG A 42 -7.30 21.74 -50.77
C ARG A 42 -5.86 21.24 -50.60
N ILE A 43 -4.86 22.08 -50.87
CA ILE A 43 -3.45 21.74 -50.70
C ILE A 43 -3.04 21.83 -49.23
N ALA A 44 -3.47 22.87 -48.50
CA ALA A 44 -3.09 23.09 -47.11
C ALA A 44 -3.80 22.11 -46.15
N LEU A 45 -5.12 21.97 -46.28
CA LEU A 45 -5.97 21.29 -45.30
C LEU A 45 -5.51 19.87 -44.91
N PRO A 46 -5.10 18.97 -45.84
CA PRO A 46 -4.68 17.63 -45.47
C PRO A 46 -3.45 17.61 -44.56
N ASP A 47 -2.53 18.56 -44.72
CA ASP A 47 -1.30 18.63 -43.94
C ASP A 47 -1.57 19.17 -42.54
N GLU A 48 -2.46 20.16 -42.38
CA GLU A 48 -2.90 20.61 -41.06
C GLU A 48 -3.64 19.52 -40.28
N ILE A 49 -4.50 18.74 -40.94
CA ILE A 49 -5.21 17.62 -40.30
C ILE A 49 -4.20 16.56 -39.83
N LYS A 50 -3.23 16.18 -40.67
CA LYS A 50 -2.18 15.22 -40.29
C LYS A 50 -1.34 15.73 -39.11
N GLU A 51 -1.00 17.02 -39.09
CA GLU A 51 -0.26 17.65 -38.00
C GLU A 51 -1.09 17.60 -36.70
N ALA A 52 -2.38 17.95 -36.76
CA ALA A 52 -3.27 17.89 -35.61
C ALA A 52 -3.43 16.46 -35.05
N GLU A 53 -3.63 15.47 -35.92
CA GLU A 53 -3.69 14.07 -35.52
C GLU A 53 -2.37 13.58 -34.92
N TRP A 54 -1.23 13.98 -35.50
CA TRP A 54 0.08 13.64 -34.98
C TRP A 54 0.30 14.21 -33.59
N VAL A 55 -0.02 15.50 -33.38
CA VAL A 55 0.06 16.15 -32.06
C VAL A 55 -0.85 15.45 -31.04
N SER A 56 -2.07 15.05 -31.44
CA SER A 56 -2.98 14.34 -30.56
C SER A 56 -2.43 12.98 -30.12
N ARG A 57 -1.93 12.19 -31.08
CA ARG A 57 -1.29 10.88 -30.79
C ARG A 57 -0.06 11.05 -29.91
N GLU A 58 0.75 12.05 -30.19
CA GLU A 58 1.98 12.32 -29.42
C GLU A 58 1.66 12.74 -27.98
N LYS A 59 0.62 13.55 -27.78
CA LYS A 59 0.12 13.91 -26.45
C LYS A 59 -0.35 12.69 -25.68
N GLU A 60 -1.14 11.80 -26.31
CA GLU A 60 -1.60 10.57 -25.66
C GLU A 60 -0.43 9.66 -25.26
N ARG A 61 0.55 9.50 -26.15
CA ARG A 61 1.78 8.76 -25.87
C ARG A 61 2.54 9.35 -24.68
N TYR A 62 2.73 10.66 -24.67
CA TYR A 62 3.43 11.36 -23.59
C TYR A 62 2.70 11.22 -22.25
N LEU A 63 1.37 11.33 -22.24
CA LEU A 63 0.56 11.13 -21.03
C LEU A 63 0.66 9.70 -20.50
N ALA A 64 0.63 8.70 -21.38
CA ALA A 64 0.80 7.30 -20.98
C ALA A 64 2.17 7.06 -20.36
N GLN A 65 3.23 7.59 -20.98
CA GLN A 65 4.60 7.51 -20.45
C GLN A 65 4.73 8.21 -19.09
N ALA A 66 4.16 9.41 -18.94
CA ALA A 66 4.19 10.14 -17.68
C ALA A 66 3.43 9.39 -16.56
N GLN A 67 2.30 8.75 -16.89
CA GLN A 67 1.56 7.91 -15.93
C GLN A 67 2.34 6.66 -15.52
N GLU A 68 3.01 6.00 -16.46
CA GLU A 68 3.85 4.84 -16.16
C GLU A 68 5.05 5.22 -15.29
N GLU A 69 5.69 6.34 -15.60
CA GLU A 69 6.80 6.89 -14.82
C GLU A 69 6.36 7.26 -13.41
N ALA A 70 5.22 7.94 -13.25
CA ALA A 70 4.67 8.26 -11.94
C ALA A 70 4.39 6.99 -11.11
N LYS A 71 3.83 5.95 -11.73
CA LYS A 71 3.61 4.64 -11.08
C LYS A 71 4.92 3.95 -10.72
N ARG A 72 5.97 4.11 -11.52
CA ARG A 72 7.30 3.59 -11.20
C ARG A 72 7.87 4.29 -9.98
N ILE A 73 7.87 5.63 -9.97
CA ILE A 73 8.36 6.44 -8.84
C ILE A 73 7.62 6.09 -7.55
N LEU A 74 6.30 5.93 -7.61
CA LEU A 74 5.52 5.57 -6.43
C LEU A 74 5.94 4.21 -5.85
N ARG A 75 6.09 3.19 -6.71
CA ARG A 75 6.54 1.85 -6.29
C ARG A 75 7.94 1.86 -5.70
N GLU A 76 8.86 2.63 -6.30
CA GLU A 76 10.22 2.78 -5.78
C GLU A 76 10.22 3.49 -4.41
N ALA A 77 9.39 4.52 -4.24
CA ALA A 77 9.25 5.23 -2.97
C ALA A 77 8.65 4.35 -1.87
N GLU A 78 7.62 3.55 -2.18
CA GLU A 78 7.03 2.57 -1.25
C GLU A 78 8.08 1.54 -0.82
N SER A 79 8.80 0.95 -1.77
CA SER A 79 9.86 -0.02 -1.47
C SER A 79 10.99 0.58 -0.63
N TYR A 80 11.38 1.82 -0.91
CA TYR A 80 12.38 2.53 -0.13
C TYR A 80 11.90 2.82 1.29
N ALA A 81 10.64 3.24 1.47
CA ALA A 81 10.05 3.50 2.78
C ALA A 81 9.98 2.22 3.62
N GLU A 82 9.54 1.10 3.04
CA GLU A 82 9.54 -0.18 3.75
C GLU A 82 10.95 -0.61 4.16
N ARG A 83 11.94 -0.42 3.27
CA ARG A 83 13.33 -0.73 3.59
C ARG A 83 13.84 0.16 4.73
N LEU A 84 13.53 1.45 4.71
CA LEU A 84 13.90 2.38 5.77
C LEU A 84 13.29 1.96 7.11
N VAL A 85 12.02 1.53 7.16
CA VAL A 85 11.37 1.04 8.38
C VAL A 85 12.01 -0.26 8.90
N ARG A 86 12.41 -1.16 8.00
CA ARG A 86 13.10 -2.40 8.36
C ARG A 86 14.53 -2.16 8.83
N GLU A 87 15.25 -1.25 8.17
CA GLU A 87 16.63 -0.86 8.52
C GLU A 87 16.66 0.13 9.70
N ASP A 88 15.52 0.70 10.08
CA ASP A 88 15.44 1.59 11.22
C ASP A 88 15.82 0.81 12.47
N GLN A 89 16.89 1.26 13.12
CA GLN A 89 17.46 0.63 14.31
C GLN A 89 16.42 0.48 15.42
N ILE A 90 15.35 1.28 15.38
CA ILE A 90 14.22 1.19 16.31
C ILE A 90 13.47 -0.13 16.12
N THR A 91 13.15 -0.55 14.89
CA THR A 91 12.46 -1.82 14.64
C THR A 91 13.30 -3.00 15.07
N THR A 92 14.59 -3.02 14.70
CA THR A 92 15.51 -4.09 15.13
C THR A 92 15.64 -4.15 16.64
N ARG A 93 15.86 -3.00 17.32
CA ARG A 93 15.92 -2.96 18.79
C ARG A 93 14.61 -3.38 19.44
N ALA A 94 13.47 -3.00 18.87
CA ALA A 94 12.17 -3.41 19.38
C ALA A 94 11.96 -4.92 19.27
N GLU A 95 12.41 -5.55 18.18
CA GLU A 95 12.39 -7.01 18.03
C GLU A 95 13.33 -7.69 19.03
N GLU A 96 14.56 -7.19 19.20
CA GLU A 96 15.51 -7.70 20.20
C GLU A 96 14.96 -7.59 21.62
N ASP A 97 14.37 -6.44 21.98
CA ASP A 97 13.75 -6.20 23.28
C ASP A 97 12.54 -7.11 23.49
N ALA A 98 11.69 -7.30 22.48
CA ALA A 98 10.55 -8.22 22.54
C ALA A 98 11.01 -9.66 22.77
N HIS A 99 12.05 -10.11 22.05
CA HIS A 99 12.64 -11.42 22.26
C HIS A 99 13.21 -11.59 23.66
N ARG A 100 13.90 -10.57 24.19
CA ARG A 100 14.40 -10.56 25.56
C ARG A 100 13.27 -10.69 26.57
N ILE A 101 12.22 -9.87 26.46
CA ILE A 101 11.05 -9.91 27.35
C ILE A 101 10.38 -11.29 27.35
N VAL A 102 10.22 -11.91 26.18
CA VAL A 102 9.60 -13.24 26.07
C VAL A 102 10.48 -14.31 26.71
N ASN A 103 11.81 -14.23 26.53
CA ASN A 103 12.73 -15.18 27.14
C ASN A 103 12.78 -15.02 28.66
N ASP A 104 12.84 -13.79 29.16
CA ASP A 104 12.80 -13.49 30.59
C ASP A 104 11.50 -13.99 31.21
N ALA A 105 10.35 -13.73 30.57
CA ALA A 105 9.06 -14.22 31.03
C ALA A 105 8.98 -15.75 31.08
N LYS A 106 9.57 -16.45 30.09
CA LYS A 106 9.65 -17.93 30.10
C LYS A 106 10.53 -18.43 31.23
N GLN A 107 11.68 -17.80 31.45
CA GLN A 107 12.60 -18.16 32.52
C GLN A 107 11.95 -17.98 33.89
N THR A 108 11.31 -16.83 34.13
CA THR A 108 10.54 -16.58 35.35
C THR A 108 9.40 -17.58 35.54
N ALA A 109 8.71 -17.98 34.47
CA ALA A 109 7.65 -18.98 34.57
C ALA A 109 8.18 -20.35 35.05
N VAL A 110 9.34 -20.79 34.53
CA VAL A 110 10.01 -22.02 34.97
C VAL A 110 10.44 -21.92 36.44
N GLU A 111 11.00 -20.77 36.84
CA GLU A 111 11.40 -20.52 38.23
C GLU A 111 10.20 -20.59 39.20
N ILE A 112 9.08 -19.96 38.84
CA ILE A 112 7.85 -20.02 39.63
C ILE A 112 7.32 -21.45 39.74
N GLU A 113 7.38 -22.23 38.65
CA GLU A 113 6.94 -23.63 38.66
C GLU A 113 7.80 -24.50 39.59
N ASP A 114 9.13 -24.34 39.52
CA ASP A 114 10.07 -25.07 40.38
C ASP A 114 9.89 -24.69 41.85
N GLU A 115 9.78 -23.39 42.16
CA GLU A 115 9.51 -22.92 43.53
C GLU A 115 8.18 -23.47 44.08
N ALA A 116 7.13 -23.51 43.25
CA ALA A 116 5.83 -24.05 43.62
C ALA A 116 5.91 -25.57 43.90
N LEU A 117 6.66 -26.32 43.09
CA LEU A 117 6.89 -27.76 43.29
C LEU A 117 7.68 -28.04 44.56
N GLN A 118 8.72 -27.25 44.83
CA GLN A 118 9.51 -27.35 46.07
C GLN A 118 8.63 -27.07 47.29
N TYR A 119 7.82 -26.01 47.23
CA TYR A 119 6.88 -25.67 48.31
C TYR A 119 5.84 -26.78 48.55
N ALA A 120 5.24 -27.32 47.48
CA ALA A 120 4.29 -28.42 47.58
C ALA A 120 4.93 -29.68 48.18
N SER A 121 6.16 -30.01 47.79
CA SER A 121 6.91 -31.14 48.33
C SER A 121 7.16 -30.97 49.84
N GLN A 122 7.60 -29.78 50.26
CA GLN A 122 7.83 -29.50 51.68
C GLN A 122 6.54 -29.58 52.51
N LEU A 123 5.41 -29.13 51.94
CA LEU A 123 4.11 -29.23 52.58
C LEU A 123 3.67 -30.69 52.75
N LEU A 124 3.87 -31.51 51.72
CA LEU A 124 3.55 -32.94 51.75
C LEU A 124 4.43 -33.70 52.75
N GLU A 125 5.72 -33.39 52.82
CA GLU A 125 6.64 -33.97 53.82
C GLU A 125 6.19 -33.66 55.25
N ASN A 126 5.82 -32.40 55.53
CA ASN A 126 5.29 -32.01 56.84
C ASN A 126 3.97 -32.71 57.19
N LEU A 127 3.12 -32.96 56.19
CA LEU A 127 1.87 -33.70 56.35
C LEU A 127 2.13 -35.17 56.64
N GLU A 128 3.05 -35.80 55.91
CA GLU A 128 3.49 -37.18 56.13
C GLU A 128 4.00 -37.35 57.56
N ASP A 129 4.92 -36.49 58.00
CA ASP A 129 5.45 -36.48 59.37
C ASP A 129 4.35 -36.38 60.44
N SER A 130 3.34 -35.54 60.19
CA SER A 130 2.21 -35.35 61.11
C SER A 130 1.34 -36.61 61.18
N LEU A 131 0.99 -37.19 60.03
CA LEU A 131 0.22 -38.44 59.96
C LEU A 131 0.97 -39.60 60.61
N ASP A 132 2.29 -39.66 60.42
CA ASP A 132 3.16 -40.70 60.97
C ASP A 132 3.28 -40.61 62.51
N ARG A 133 3.18 -39.40 63.07
CA ARG A 133 3.03 -39.22 64.52
C ARG A 133 1.63 -39.63 64.99
N THR A 134 0.58 -39.26 64.26
CA THR A 134 -0.80 -39.63 64.60
C THR A 134 -1.00 -41.15 64.59
N ILE A 135 -0.48 -41.87 63.59
CA ILE A 135 -0.61 -43.33 63.51
C ILE A 135 0.10 -44.02 64.68
N LYS A 136 1.26 -43.50 65.11
CA LYS A 136 1.99 -44.00 66.30
C LYS A 136 1.16 -43.84 67.57
N VAL A 137 0.48 -42.71 67.74
CA VAL A 137 -0.44 -42.48 68.87
C VAL A 137 -1.62 -43.47 68.83
N VAL A 138 -2.22 -43.69 67.65
CA VAL A 138 -3.32 -44.64 67.48
C VAL A 138 -2.87 -46.08 67.78
N HIS A 139 -1.71 -46.51 67.29
CA HIS A 139 -1.15 -47.83 67.58
C HIS A 139 -0.93 -48.04 69.08
N LYS A 140 -0.32 -47.07 69.76
CA LYS A 140 -0.13 -47.12 71.21
C LYS A 140 -1.46 -47.23 71.97
N GLY A 141 -2.46 -46.44 71.59
CA GLY A 141 -3.79 -46.52 72.19
C GLY A 141 -4.46 -47.89 71.99
N ARG A 142 -4.27 -48.53 70.83
CA ARG A 142 -4.75 -49.90 70.58
C ARG A 142 -4.03 -50.95 71.42
N GLU A 143 -2.71 -50.86 71.55
CA GLU A 143 -1.92 -51.78 72.38
C GLU A 143 -2.32 -51.69 73.87
N GLU A 144 -2.52 -50.48 74.38
CA GLU A 144 -2.97 -50.26 75.76
C GLU A 144 -4.33 -50.91 76.02
N ILE A 145 -5.28 -50.79 75.08
CA ILE A 145 -6.58 -51.46 75.16
C ILE A 145 -6.41 -52.99 75.15
N LEU A 146 -5.67 -53.54 74.19
CA LEU A 146 -5.47 -54.99 74.07
C LEU A 146 -4.81 -55.60 75.32
N ASN A 147 -3.85 -54.90 75.92
CA ASN A 147 -3.21 -55.33 77.16
C ASN A 147 -4.16 -55.27 78.36
N LYS A 148 -5.11 -54.32 78.37
CA LYS A 148 -6.12 -54.18 79.43
C LYS A 148 -7.15 -55.32 79.44
N TYR A 149 -7.40 -55.94 78.30
CA TYR A 149 -8.35 -57.06 78.13
C TYR A 149 -7.67 -58.45 78.07
N LYS A 150 -6.36 -58.54 78.38
CA LYS A 150 -5.61 -59.81 78.46
C LYS A 150 -5.58 -60.46 79.86
N LEU A 151 -6.51 -60.09 80.75
CA LEU A 151 -6.82 -60.81 82.00
C LEU A 151 -7.89 -61.88 81.77
#